data_AF-A0A9D7NUW4-F1
#
_entry.id   AF-A0A9D7NUW4-F1
#
_cell.length_a   1.000
_cell.length_b   1.000
_cell.length_c   1.000
_cell.angle_alpha   90.00
_cell.angle_beta   90.00
_cell.angle_gamma   90.00
#
_symmetry.space_group_name_H-M   'P 1'
#
loop_
_entity.id
_entity.type
_entity.pdbx_description
1 polymer ?
#
loop_
_entity_poly.entity_id
_entity_poly.type
_entity_poly.pdbx_seq_one_letter_code
_entity_poly.pdbx_strand_id
1 'polypeptide(L)'
;MDLVPYVRRHWKLVLGVTVLGVLGGLVAAFLITPMYRSEVVLFPTLTNSVSKALLADQRTTGDDLMAVGEEKDLEHLLQMLRSVTIRERTVERFDLYTVYGIDEEVEYPKAELIGIFDDQVTFRKTRFNSVEVEVLDQDPERAAGMANFICDQVDTVWREMQHQRLNSALELLDAQLEISKVELHGLTDSLRALQRLGVHDYESQAERFNEYIGAAIVKNDQRALKELEERFAGLSEIGGPYIVLSEQVIKWSWRINELRAKRDLVRAELDSRVPFKFVVDRAQVMDKPARPIRWLVVLIGGLSGLILALCLLIIQTNLSKLSSQHGR
;
A
#
# COMPACT_ATOMS: atom_id res chain seq x y z
N MET A 1 50.05 10.72 -42.14
CA MET A 1 50.52 9.32 -42.20
C MET A 1 49.34 8.49 -42.64
N ASP A 2 49.46 7.77 -43.74
CA ASP A 2 48.39 6.86 -44.16
C ASP A 2 48.42 5.64 -43.25
N LEU A 3 47.50 5.59 -42.28
CA LEU A 3 47.34 4.46 -41.35
C LEU A 3 46.97 3.17 -42.10
N VAL A 4 46.22 3.29 -43.19
CA VAL A 4 45.68 2.17 -43.98
C VAL A 4 46.76 1.21 -44.52
N PRO A 5 47.81 1.68 -45.24
CA PRO A 5 48.88 0.79 -45.72
C PRO A 5 49.72 0.17 -44.60
N TYR A 6 49.89 0.86 -43.47
CA TYR A 6 50.68 0.33 -42.35
C TYR A 6 49.92 -0.75 -41.56
N VAL A 7 48.61 -0.58 -41.36
CA VAL A 7 47.72 -1.63 -40.82
C VAL A 7 47.72 -2.85 -41.75
N ARG A 8 47.65 -2.64 -43.07
CA ARG A 8 47.73 -3.73 -44.05
C ARG A 8 49.06 -4.49 -43.99
N ARG A 9 50.16 -3.83 -43.62
CA ARG A 9 51.47 -4.49 -43.44
C ARG A 9 51.55 -5.34 -42.17
N HIS A 10 50.87 -4.92 -41.10
CA HIS A 10 50.88 -5.60 -39.79
C HIS A 10 49.56 -6.36 -39.51
N TRP A 11 48.84 -6.76 -40.57
CA TRP A 11 47.52 -7.38 -40.47
C TRP A 11 47.49 -8.65 -39.62
N LYS A 12 48.59 -9.42 -39.56
CA LYS A 12 48.72 -10.61 -38.71
C LYS A 12 48.67 -10.29 -37.21
N LEU A 13 49.23 -9.15 -36.81
CA LEU A 13 49.20 -8.68 -35.42
C LEU A 13 47.77 -8.24 -35.06
N VAL A 14 47.14 -7.45 -35.93
CA VAL A 14 45.74 -7.02 -35.74
C VAL A 14 44.80 -8.23 -35.65
N LEU A 15 44.95 -9.18 -36.57
CA LEU A 15 44.18 -10.43 -36.55
C LEU A 15 44.43 -11.23 -35.27
N GLY A 16 45.70 -11.42 -34.89
CA GLY A 16 46.07 -12.20 -33.70
C GLY A 16 45.47 -11.64 -32.41
N VAL A 17 45.60 -10.33 -32.17
CA VAL A 17 45.07 -9.67 -30.97
C VAL A 17 43.53 -9.66 -30.97
N THR A 18 42.91 -9.45 -32.14
CA THR A 18 41.44 -9.50 -32.26
C THR A 18 40.90 -10.89 -31.98
N VAL A 19 41.53 -11.94 -32.52
CA VAL A 19 41.17 -13.34 -32.24
C VAL A 19 41.33 -13.65 -30.74
N LEU A 20 42.39 -13.14 -30.11
CA LEU A 20 42.61 -13.31 -28.68
C LEU A 20 41.52 -12.62 -27.84
N GLY A 21 41.05 -11.44 -28.27
CA GLY A 21 39.90 -10.76 -27.68
C GLY A 21 38.58 -11.53 -27.83
N VAL A 22 38.34 -12.14 -29.01
CA VAL A 22 37.18 -13.02 -29.24
C VAL A 22 37.23 -14.25 -28.35
N LEU A 23 38.39 -14.91 -28.26
CA LEU A 23 38.59 -16.07 -27.38
C LEU A 23 38.40 -15.70 -25.90
N GLY A 24 38.94 -14.55 -25.48
CA GLY A 24 38.73 -14.03 -24.13
C GLY A 24 37.25 -13.75 -23.83
N GLY A 25 36.53 -13.14 -24.78
CA GLY A 25 35.09 -12.92 -24.67
C GLY A 25 34.29 -14.23 -24.62
N LEU A 26 34.71 -15.26 -25.36
CA LEU A 26 34.10 -16.59 -25.31
C LEU A 26 34.27 -17.23 -23.93
N VAL A 27 35.50 -17.22 -23.40
CA VAL A 27 35.79 -17.75 -22.06
C VAL A 27 34.99 -17.01 -20.99
N ALA A 28 34.96 -15.67 -21.04
CA ALA A 28 34.18 -14.86 -20.11
C ALA A 28 32.67 -15.17 -20.18
N ALA A 29 32.13 -15.38 -21.39
CA ALA A 29 30.71 -15.69 -21.59
C ALA A 29 30.27 -17.03 -20.98
N PHE A 30 31.21 -17.98 -20.79
CA PHE A 30 30.95 -19.26 -20.13
C PHE A 30 31.32 -19.25 -18.63
N LEU A 31 32.15 -18.31 -18.19
CA LEU A 31 32.53 -18.17 -16.78
C LEU A 31 31.47 -17.43 -15.95
N ILE A 32 30.76 -16.46 -16.55
CA ILE A 32 29.70 -15.71 -15.86
C ILE A 32 28.49 -16.63 -15.65
N THR A 33 28.03 -16.72 -14.40
CA THR A 33 26.85 -17.50 -14.03
C THR A 33 25.61 -17.00 -14.78
N PRO A 34 24.85 -17.89 -15.43
CA PRO A 34 23.61 -17.51 -16.09
C PRO A 34 22.58 -17.06 -15.05
N MET A 35 21.85 -15.98 -15.35
CA MET A 35 20.72 -15.51 -14.55
C MET A 35 19.46 -15.59 -15.38
N TYR A 36 18.41 -16.13 -14.80
CA TYR A 36 17.07 -16.27 -15.33
C TYR A 36 16.21 -15.15 -14.80
N ARG A 37 15.34 -14.63 -15.67
CA ARG A 37 14.43 -13.52 -15.36
C ARG A 37 13.03 -14.08 -15.23
N SER A 38 12.31 -13.74 -14.17
CA SER A 38 10.87 -13.98 -14.08
C SER A 38 10.15 -12.68 -13.71
N GLU A 39 8.95 -12.49 -14.24
CA GLU A 39 8.18 -11.26 -14.05
C GLU A 39 6.74 -11.52 -13.66
N VAL A 40 6.18 -10.66 -12.81
CA VAL A 40 4.75 -10.61 -12.46
C VAL A 40 4.23 -9.21 -12.75
N VAL A 41 3.06 -9.14 -13.37
CA VAL A 41 2.35 -7.87 -13.59
C VAL A 41 1.12 -7.81 -12.70
N LEU A 42 1.06 -6.73 -11.92
CA LEU A 42 0.02 -6.50 -10.93
C LEU A 42 -0.62 -5.12 -11.06
N PHE A 43 -1.93 -5.07 -10.91
CA PHE A 43 -2.72 -3.84 -10.96
C PHE A 43 -3.19 -3.48 -9.56
N PRO A 44 -3.05 -2.21 -9.13
CA PRO A 44 -3.66 -1.77 -7.89
C PRO A 44 -5.19 -1.89 -7.97
N THR A 45 -5.82 -2.27 -6.88
CA THR A 45 -7.26 -2.02 -6.69
C THR A 45 -7.47 -0.68 -6.00
N LEU A 46 -8.69 -0.16 -6.06
CA LEU A 46 -9.06 0.98 -5.22
C LEU A 46 -8.87 0.64 -3.74
N THR A 47 -8.25 1.56 -3.01
CA THR A 47 -7.94 1.41 -1.58
C THR A 47 -9.09 1.81 -0.64
N ASN A 48 -10.27 2.12 -1.21
CA ASN A 48 -11.46 2.51 -0.45
C ASN A 48 -12.11 1.29 0.24
N SER A 49 -12.66 1.49 1.44
CA SER A 49 -13.34 0.41 2.20
C SER A 49 -14.48 -0.18 1.37
N VAL A 50 -14.36 -1.47 1.08
CA VAL A 50 -15.33 -2.23 0.29
C VAL A 50 -16.64 -2.36 1.06
N SER A 51 -16.56 -2.52 2.38
CA SER A 51 -17.74 -2.57 3.24
C SER A 51 -18.54 -1.27 3.15
N LYS A 52 -17.85 -0.12 3.05
CA LYS A 52 -18.51 1.18 2.88
C LYS A 52 -19.19 1.29 1.52
N ALA A 53 -18.55 0.82 0.45
CA ALA A 53 -19.14 0.84 -0.89
C ALA A 53 -20.38 -0.06 -1.02
N LEU A 54 -20.40 -1.20 -0.30
CA LEU A 54 -21.49 -2.17 -0.35
C LEU A 54 -22.63 -1.89 0.65
N LEU A 55 -22.32 -1.30 1.82
CA LEU A 55 -23.28 -1.09 2.90
C LEU A 55 -23.78 0.36 3.00
N ALA A 56 -23.13 1.32 2.33
CA ALA A 56 -23.67 2.66 2.20
C ALA A 56 -24.84 2.60 1.19
N ASP A 57 -26.05 2.82 1.71
CA ASP A 57 -27.27 2.97 0.92
C ASP A 57 -27.19 4.26 0.09
N GLN A 58 -26.47 4.23 -1.05
CA GLN A 58 -26.55 5.26 -2.06
C GLN A 58 -26.15 4.78 -3.45
N ARG A 59 -27.09 4.99 -4.38
CA ARG A 59 -27.21 4.54 -5.77
C ARG A 59 -26.14 5.08 -6.74
N THR A 60 -24.90 5.31 -6.31
CA THR A 60 -23.84 5.91 -7.14
C THR A 60 -22.45 5.29 -7.02
N THR A 61 -22.25 4.25 -6.20
CA THR A 61 -20.90 3.69 -5.92
C THR A 61 -20.79 2.18 -6.11
N GLY A 62 -21.73 1.57 -6.83
CA GLY A 62 -21.70 0.13 -7.13
C GLY A 62 -20.73 -0.27 -8.26
N ASP A 63 -20.20 0.69 -9.02
CA ASP A 63 -19.43 0.44 -10.25
C ASP A 63 -17.92 0.26 -10.05
N ASP A 64 -17.40 0.47 -8.83
CA ASP A 64 -15.96 0.69 -8.62
C ASP A 64 -15.18 -0.50 -8.05
N LEU A 65 -15.84 -1.64 -7.77
CA LEU A 65 -15.17 -2.81 -7.16
C LEU A 65 -14.14 -3.48 -8.08
N MET A 66 -14.28 -3.28 -9.38
CA MET A 66 -13.37 -3.80 -10.42
C MET A 66 -12.55 -2.70 -11.08
N ALA A 67 -12.66 -1.45 -10.62
CA ALA A 67 -11.90 -0.35 -11.18
C ALA A 67 -10.41 -0.54 -10.88
N VAL A 68 -9.60 -0.39 -11.92
CA VAL A 68 -8.15 -0.34 -11.80
C VAL A 68 -7.79 0.95 -11.08
N GLY A 69 -6.94 0.84 -10.06
CA GLY A 69 -6.54 1.98 -9.23
C GLY A 69 -5.93 3.14 -10.03
N GLU A 70 -6.03 4.34 -9.46
CA GLU A 70 -5.47 5.55 -10.07
C GLU A 70 -3.95 5.61 -9.88
N GLU A 71 -3.30 6.63 -10.45
CA GLU A 71 -1.86 6.83 -10.34
C GLU A 71 -1.36 6.86 -8.89
N LYS A 72 -2.17 7.39 -7.97
CA LYS A 72 -1.88 7.40 -6.54
C LYS A 72 -1.86 6.00 -5.92
N ASP A 73 -2.81 5.13 -6.27
CA ASP A 73 -2.85 3.76 -5.72
C ASP A 73 -1.64 2.95 -6.21
N LEU A 74 -1.17 3.23 -7.42
CA LEU A 74 0.05 2.64 -7.97
C LEU A 74 1.30 3.05 -7.18
N GLU A 75 1.42 4.31 -6.78
CA GLU A 75 2.54 4.78 -5.96
C GLU A 75 2.55 4.11 -4.59
N HIS A 76 1.39 3.98 -3.95
CA HIS A 76 1.27 3.24 -2.69
C HIS A 76 1.67 1.77 -2.86
N LEU A 77 1.25 1.13 -3.94
CA LEU A 77 1.61 -0.25 -4.26
C LEU A 77 3.12 -0.43 -4.46
N LEU A 78 3.77 0.50 -5.17
CA LEU A 78 5.22 0.54 -5.32
C LEU A 78 5.94 0.71 -3.98
N GLN A 79 5.44 1.58 -3.10
CA GLN A 79 5.98 1.76 -1.76
C GLN A 79 5.87 0.47 -0.93
N MET A 80 4.76 -0.25 -1.06
CA MET A 80 4.54 -1.51 -0.37
C MET A 80 5.48 -2.61 -0.83
N LEU A 81 5.65 -2.76 -2.15
CA LEU A 81 6.60 -3.70 -2.75
C LEU A 81 8.04 -3.44 -2.28
N ARG A 82 8.40 -2.18 -2.08
CA ARG A 82 9.71 -1.75 -1.56
C ARG A 82 9.86 -1.81 -0.04
N SER A 83 8.84 -2.29 0.67
CA SER A 83 8.87 -2.33 2.13
C SER A 83 9.94 -3.32 2.65
N VAL A 84 10.54 -2.96 3.78
CA VAL A 84 11.50 -3.82 4.48
C VAL A 84 10.85 -5.17 4.83
N THR A 85 9.59 -5.17 5.26
CA THR A 85 8.84 -6.37 5.63
C THR A 85 8.74 -7.38 4.50
N ILE A 86 8.38 -6.96 3.27
CA ILE A 86 8.28 -7.88 2.13
C ILE A 86 9.66 -8.43 1.77
N ARG A 87 10.70 -7.59 1.78
CA ARG A 87 12.07 -8.02 1.52
C ARG A 87 12.53 -9.05 2.55
N GLU A 88 12.38 -8.77 3.85
CA GLU A 88 12.82 -9.67 4.92
C GLU A 88 12.07 -11.01 4.86
N ARG A 89 10.75 -11.00 4.63
CA ARG A 89 9.99 -12.26 4.43
C ARG A 89 10.44 -13.04 3.20
N THR A 90 10.83 -12.34 2.13
CA THR A 90 11.35 -12.99 0.92
C THR A 90 12.72 -13.59 1.18
N VAL A 91 13.60 -12.86 1.86
CA VAL A 91 14.92 -13.33 2.31
C VAL A 91 14.79 -14.60 3.13
N GLU A 92 13.92 -14.59 4.14
CA GLU A 92 13.68 -15.73 5.02
C GLU A 92 13.08 -16.93 4.26
N ARG A 93 12.07 -16.68 3.40
CA ARG A 93 11.38 -17.75 2.66
C ARG A 93 12.31 -18.51 1.71
N PHE A 94 13.27 -17.83 1.10
CA PHE A 94 14.17 -18.41 0.10
C PHE A 94 15.60 -18.59 0.60
N ASP A 95 15.83 -18.40 1.90
CA ASP A 95 17.14 -18.53 2.55
C ASP A 95 18.26 -17.81 1.79
N LEU A 96 18.03 -16.54 1.47
CA LEU A 96 18.89 -15.80 0.53
C LEU A 96 20.31 -15.56 1.04
N TYR A 97 20.54 -15.63 2.36
CA TYR A 97 21.88 -15.62 2.94
C TYR A 97 22.70 -16.80 2.44
N THR A 98 22.15 -18.02 2.56
CA THR A 98 22.80 -19.24 2.09
C THR A 98 22.93 -19.26 0.56
N VAL A 99 21.87 -18.86 -0.16
CA VAL A 99 21.86 -18.87 -1.63
C VAL A 99 22.95 -17.97 -2.21
N TYR A 100 23.15 -16.79 -1.62
CA TYR A 100 24.16 -15.84 -2.07
C TYR A 100 25.51 -15.99 -1.36
N GLY A 101 25.65 -16.96 -0.46
CA GLY A 101 26.88 -17.25 0.26
C GLY A 101 27.35 -16.09 1.15
N ILE A 102 26.40 -15.35 1.72
CA ILE A 102 26.69 -14.21 2.61
C ILE A 102 26.92 -14.78 4.01
N ASP A 103 28.16 -14.70 4.46
CA ASP A 103 28.56 -15.14 5.79
C ASP A 103 28.05 -14.14 6.86
N GLU A 104 27.50 -14.66 7.95
CA GLU A 104 26.99 -13.85 9.06
C GLU A 104 28.12 -13.17 9.84
N GLU A 105 29.37 -13.64 9.69
CA GLU A 105 30.56 -13.10 10.36
C GLU A 105 31.17 -11.86 9.69
N VAL A 106 30.66 -11.45 8.51
CA VAL A 106 31.13 -10.23 7.81
C VAL A 106 30.72 -8.98 8.60
N GLU A 107 31.41 -7.85 8.40
CA GLU A 107 31.14 -6.60 9.12
C GLU A 107 29.72 -6.04 8.86
N TYR A 108 29.14 -6.26 7.67
CA TYR A 108 27.82 -5.72 7.27
C TYR A 108 26.97 -6.68 6.40
N PRO A 109 26.63 -7.89 6.85
CA PRO A 109 25.96 -8.91 6.03
C PRO A 109 24.57 -8.48 5.55
N LYS A 110 23.85 -7.71 6.38
CA LYS A 110 22.53 -7.16 6.00
C LYS A 110 22.64 -6.13 4.87
N ALA A 111 23.66 -5.28 4.87
CA ALA A 111 23.83 -4.26 3.82
C ALA A 111 24.20 -4.91 2.49
N GLU A 112 25.08 -5.92 2.52
CA GLU A 112 25.45 -6.71 1.36
C GLU A 112 24.23 -7.42 0.74
N LEU A 113 23.44 -8.09 1.56
CA LEU A 113 22.22 -8.76 1.09
C LEU A 113 21.21 -7.78 0.49
N ILE A 114 21.02 -6.61 1.10
CA ILE A 114 20.12 -5.59 0.56
C ILE A 114 20.62 -5.10 -0.81
N GLY A 115 21.92 -4.87 -0.96
CA GLY A 115 22.51 -4.49 -2.24
C GLY A 115 22.26 -5.55 -3.33
N ILE A 116 22.49 -6.83 -3.01
CA ILE A 116 22.23 -7.94 -3.94
C ILE A 116 20.74 -8.01 -4.27
N PHE A 117 19.86 -7.90 -3.27
CA PHE A 117 18.41 -7.95 -3.47
C PHE A 117 17.94 -6.81 -4.38
N ASP A 118 18.41 -5.59 -4.16
CA ASP A 118 18.03 -4.41 -4.97
C ASP A 118 18.55 -4.52 -6.42
N ASP A 119 19.67 -5.22 -6.65
CA ASP A 119 20.19 -5.53 -7.98
C ASP A 119 19.43 -6.67 -8.69
N GLN A 120 18.84 -7.59 -7.93
CA GLN A 120 18.11 -8.75 -8.48
C GLN A 120 16.61 -8.51 -8.60
N VAL A 121 16.01 -7.67 -7.75
CA VAL A 121 14.57 -7.44 -7.68
C VAL A 121 14.27 -6.01 -8.09
N THR A 122 13.55 -5.85 -9.19
CA THR A 122 13.22 -4.56 -9.76
C THR A 122 11.72 -4.34 -9.81
N PHE A 123 11.28 -3.18 -9.31
CA PHE A 123 9.88 -2.74 -9.34
C PHE A 123 9.71 -1.57 -10.31
N ARG A 124 8.84 -1.71 -11.31
CA ARG A 124 8.63 -0.68 -12.35
C ARG A 124 7.15 -0.40 -12.60
N LYS A 125 6.81 0.88 -12.73
CA LYS A 125 5.54 1.31 -13.31
C LYS A 125 5.53 0.99 -14.80
N THR A 126 4.47 0.35 -15.28
CA THR A 126 4.23 0.14 -16.71
C THR A 126 3.43 1.31 -17.31
N ARG A 127 3.27 1.31 -18.64
CA ARG A 127 2.46 2.31 -19.35
C ARG A 127 0.94 2.13 -19.15
N PHE A 128 0.51 1.06 -18.49
CA PHE A 128 -0.89 0.69 -18.34
C PHE A 128 -1.38 0.79 -16.89
N ASN A 129 -0.76 1.65 -16.07
CA ASN A 129 -1.06 1.78 -14.63
C ASN A 129 -0.97 0.45 -13.87
N SER A 130 -0.02 -0.40 -14.24
CA SER A 130 0.36 -1.59 -13.49
C SER A 130 1.78 -1.48 -12.97
N VAL A 131 2.13 -2.34 -12.02
CA VAL A 131 3.50 -2.56 -11.58
C VAL A 131 3.99 -3.89 -12.14
N GLU A 132 5.20 -3.88 -12.65
CA GLU A 132 5.97 -5.06 -12.98
C GLU A 132 6.98 -5.34 -11.87
N VAL A 133 6.99 -6.58 -11.39
CA VAL A 133 7.98 -7.12 -10.45
C VAL A 133 8.88 -8.06 -11.24
N GLU A 134 10.10 -7.62 -11.53
CA GLU A 134 11.11 -8.43 -12.21
C GLU A 134 12.08 -9.01 -11.16
N VAL A 135 12.32 -10.31 -11.20
CA VAL A 135 13.34 -10.98 -10.37
C VAL A 135 14.34 -11.70 -11.27
N LEU A 136 15.62 -11.50 -10.96
CA LEU A 136 16.75 -12.18 -11.57
C LEU A 136 17.40 -13.15 -10.58
N ASP A 137 17.53 -14.41 -10.96
CA ASP A 137 18.19 -15.41 -10.11
C ASP A 137 18.93 -16.45 -10.96
N GLN A 138 19.96 -17.10 -10.42
CA GLN A 138 20.67 -18.21 -11.06
C GLN A 138 19.79 -19.45 -11.26
N ASP A 139 18.78 -19.63 -10.40
CA ASP A 139 17.81 -20.70 -10.47
C ASP A 139 16.47 -20.16 -11.02
N PRO A 140 16.00 -20.67 -12.18
CA PRO A 140 14.76 -20.20 -12.78
C PRO A 140 13.52 -20.48 -11.93
N GLU A 141 13.53 -21.55 -11.11
CA GLU A 141 12.41 -21.85 -10.22
C GLU A 141 12.36 -20.85 -9.06
N ARG A 142 13.53 -20.51 -8.49
CA ARG A 142 13.63 -19.51 -7.43
C ARG A 142 13.27 -18.11 -7.94
N ALA A 143 13.69 -17.72 -9.14
CA ALA A 143 13.29 -16.45 -9.76
C ALA A 143 11.75 -16.32 -9.83
N ALA A 144 11.08 -17.34 -10.36
CA ALA A 144 9.63 -17.36 -10.47
C ALA A 144 8.94 -17.41 -9.10
N GLY A 145 9.47 -18.23 -8.18
CA GLY A 145 9.00 -18.34 -6.81
C GLY A 145 9.07 -17.01 -6.06
N MET A 146 10.19 -16.30 -6.15
CA MET A 146 10.40 -15.01 -5.52
C MET A 146 9.46 -13.95 -6.07
N ALA A 147 9.34 -13.82 -7.39
CA ALA A 147 8.44 -12.83 -8.01
C ALA A 147 6.97 -13.05 -7.59
N ASN A 148 6.50 -14.29 -7.60
CA ASN A 148 5.16 -14.66 -7.15
C ASN A 148 4.96 -14.42 -5.65
N PHE A 149 5.95 -14.79 -4.83
CA PHE A 149 5.88 -14.62 -3.38
C PHE A 149 5.85 -13.14 -2.97
N ILE A 150 6.71 -12.30 -3.55
CA ILE A 150 6.72 -10.85 -3.32
C ILE A 150 5.34 -10.26 -3.64
N CYS A 151 4.75 -10.67 -4.75
CA CYS A 151 3.40 -10.27 -5.14
C CYS A 151 2.39 -10.67 -4.04
N ASP A 152 2.36 -11.93 -3.61
CA ASP A 152 1.43 -12.41 -2.58
C ASP A 152 1.61 -11.71 -1.22
N GLN A 153 2.85 -11.35 -0.86
CA GLN A 153 3.14 -10.63 0.38
C GLN A 153 2.53 -9.23 0.42
N VAL A 154 2.30 -8.57 -0.72
CA VAL A 154 1.63 -7.25 -0.74
C VAL A 154 0.28 -7.29 -0.04
N ASP A 155 -0.57 -8.27 -0.36
CA ASP A 155 -1.90 -8.34 0.27
C ASP A 155 -1.79 -8.65 1.76
N THR A 156 -0.82 -9.47 2.12
CA THR A 156 -0.60 -9.90 3.50
C THR A 156 -0.18 -8.71 4.37
N VAL A 157 0.88 -8.00 3.96
CA VAL A 157 1.37 -6.83 4.70
C VAL A 157 0.35 -5.69 4.70
N TRP A 158 -0.34 -5.46 3.58
CA TRP A 158 -1.41 -4.46 3.54
C TRP A 158 -2.54 -4.77 4.53
N ARG A 159 -2.99 -6.03 4.56
CA ARG A 159 -4.04 -6.48 5.47
C ARG A 159 -3.62 -6.35 6.94
N GLU A 160 -2.39 -6.71 7.27
CA GLU A 160 -1.85 -6.55 8.62
C GLU A 160 -1.92 -5.09 9.09
N MET A 161 -1.46 -4.14 8.25
CA MET A 161 -1.54 -2.71 8.57
C MET A 161 -2.99 -2.21 8.68
N GLN A 162 -3.87 -2.66 7.78
CA GLN A 162 -5.28 -2.30 7.83
C GLN A 162 -5.94 -2.82 9.11
N HIS A 163 -5.69 -4.07 9.48
CA HIS A 163 -6.19 -4.69 10.70
C HIS A 163 -5.72 -3.94 11.95
N GLN A 164 -4.44 -3.56 12.00
CA GLN A 164 -3.92 -2.75 13.11
C GLN A 164 -4.72 -1.45 13.28
N ARG A 165 -4.96 -0.73 12.18
CA ARG A 165 -5.73 0.53 12.20
C ARG A 165 -7.20 0.31 12.58
N LEU A 166 -7.82 -0.73 12.02
CA LEU A 166 -9.23 -1.05 12.28
C LEU A 166 -9.47 -1.50 13.72
N ASN A 167 -8.55 -2.27 14.31
CA ASN A 167 -8.63 -2.67 15.71
C ASN A 167 -8.57 -1.44 16.65
N SER A 168 -7.63 -0.51 16.42
CA SER A 168 -7.59 0.74 17.19
C SER A 168 -8.86 1.57 17.00
N ALA A 169 -9.42 1.61 15.79
CA ALA A 169 -10.69 2.30 15.55
C ALA A 169 -11.87 1.61 16.30
N LEU A 170 -11.88 0.28 16.35
CA LEU A 170 -12.90 -0.50 17.05
C LEU A 170 -12.86 -0.24 18.55
N GLU A 171 -11.67 -0.25 19.15
CA GLU A 171 -11.46 0.07 20.57
C GLU A 171 -11.98 1.48 20.91
N LEU A 172 -11.66 2.48 20.08
CA LEU A 172 -12.15 3.84 20.26
C LEU A 172 -13.68 3.94 20.15
N LEU A 173 -14.28 3.23 19.19
CA LEU A 173 -15.73 3.22 19.00
C LEU A 173 -16.45 2.53 20.16
N ASP A 174 -15.92 1.41 20.66
CA ASP A 174 -16.49 0.69 21.80
C ASP A 174 -16.39 1.53 23.08
N ALA A 175 -15.26 2.20 23.32
CA ALA A 175 -15.12 3.15 24.44
C ALA A 175 -16.13 4.30 24.35
N GLN A 176 -16.27 4.92 23.18
CA GLN A 176 -17.23 6.02 22.96
C GLN A 176 -18.68 5.55 23.11
N LEU A 177 -19.00 4.32 22.72
CA LEU A 177 -20.33 3.72 22.91
C LEU A 177 -20.65 3.56 24.39
N GLU A 178 -19.72 3.05 25.19
CA GLU A 178 -19.94 2.90 26.64
C GLU A 178 -20.14 4.25 27.34
N ILE A 179 -19.31 5.26 27.01
CA ILE A 179 -19.49 6.63 27.52
C ILE A 179 -20.89 7.15 27.17
N SER A 180 -21.30 6.99 25.91
CA SER A 180 -22.60 7.49 25.43
C SER A 180 -23.79 6.77 26.09
N LYS A 181 -23.66 5.47 26.39
CA LYS A 181 -24.68 4.71 27.11
C LYS A 181 -24.83 5.17 28.56
N VAL A 182 -23.71 5.40 29.26
CA VAL A 182 -23.73 5.90 30.64
C VAL A 182 -24.40 7.27 30.70
N GLU A 183 -24.06 8.17 29.77
CA GLU A 183 -24.68 9.49 29.67
C GLU A 183 -26.19 9.39 29.40
N LEU A 184 -26.59 8.56 28.42
CA LEU A 184 -28.00 8.34 28.11
C LEU A 184 -28.77 7.79 29.33
N HIS A 185 -28.18 6.86 30.09
CA HIS A 185 -28.80 6.35 31.31
C HIS A 185 -28.99 7.46 32.35
N GLY A 186 -27.99 8.31 32.60
CA GLY A 186 -28.10 9.43 33.54
C GLY A 186 -29.16 10.46 33.14
N LEU A 187 -29.24 10.79 31.85
CA LEU A 187 -30.28 11.66 31.30
C LEU A 187 -31.66 11.04 31.41
N THR A 188 -31.78 9.74 31.11
CA THR A 188 -33.05 8.99 31.19
C THR A 188 -33.55 8.91 32.63
N ASP A 189 -32.68 8.68 33.61
CA ASP A 189 -33.06 8.64 35.01
C ASP A 189 -33.50 10.01 35.54
N SER A 190 -32.80 11.08 35.13
CA SER A 190 -33.20 12.46 35.42
C SER A 190 -34.55 12.80 34.80
N LEU A 191 -34.77 12.43 33.53
CA LEU A 191 -36.05 12.62 32.83
C LEU A 191 -37.18 11.85 33.53
N ARG A 192 -36.94 10.60 33.94
CA ARG A 192 -37.90 9.79 34.71
C ARG A 192 -38.26 10.41 36.05
N ALA A 193 -37.31 11.06 36.72
CA ALA A 193 -37.59 11.78 37.97
C ALA A 193 -38.60 12.92 37.73
N LEU A 194 -38.45 13.69 36.65
CA LEU A 194 -39.41 14.73 36.27
C LEU A 194 -40.76 14.15 35.86
N GLN A 195 -40.77 13.01 35.15
CA GLN A 195 -42.00 12.30 34.79
C GLN A 195 -42.80 11.82 36.01
N ARG A 196 -42.12 11.41 37.09
CA ARG A 196 -42.80 11.05 38.36
C ARG A 196 -43.46 12.25 39.04
N LEU A 197 -43.03 13.47 38.74
CA LEU A 197 -43.68 14.72 39.20
C LEU A 197 -44.91 15.08 38.34
N GLY A 198 -45.25 14.28 37.32
CA GLY A 198 -46.46 14.43 36.51
C GLY A 198 -46.24 15.07 35.13
N VAL A 199 -45.00 15.40 34.76
CA VAL A 199 -44.66 16.00 33.47
C VAL A 199 -44.30 14.91 32.46
N HIS A 200 -45.20 14.61 31.54
CA HIS A 200 -45.00 13.55 30.52
C HIS A 200 -44.92 14.09 29.10
N ASP A 201 -45.61 15.19 28.85
CA ASP A 201 -45.60 15.87 27.57
C ASP A 201 -45.90 17.34 27.86
N TYR A 202 -44.85 18.07 28.24
CA TYR A 202 -45.00 19.43 28.76
C TYR A 202 -45.69 20.35 27.75
N GLU A 203 -45.36 20.25 26.46
CA GLU A 203 -45.96 21.11 25.42
C GLU A 203 -47.46 20.85 25.30
N SER A 204 -47.88 19.59 25.14
CA SER A 204 -49.30 19.23 25.08
C SER A 204 -50.04 19.54 26.39
N GLN A 205 -49.40 19.30 27.55
CA GLN A 205 -49.99 19.61 28.85
C GLN A 205 -50.17 21.11 29.01
N ALA A 206 -49.18 21.93 28.65
CA ALA A 206 -49.23 23.38 28.77
C ALA A 206 -50.27 24.00 27.84
N GLU A 207 -50.38 23.54 26.59
CA GLU A 207 -51.42 23.96 25.66
C GLU A 207 -52.81 23.69 26.25
N ARG A 208 -53.06 22.47 26.76
CA ARG A 208 -54.33 22.09 27.39
C ARG A 208 -54.64 22.90 28.64
N PHE A 209 -53.64 23.19 29.49
CA PHE A 209 -53.83 24.05 30.65
C PHE A 209 -54.23 25.48 30.25
N ASN A 210 -53.56 26.05 29.23
CA ASN A 210 -53.91 27.37 28.71
C ASN A 210 -55.35 27.42 28.15
N GLU A 211 -55.78 26.39 27.43
CA GLU A 211 -57.17 26.26 26.96
C GLU A 211 -58.17 26.21 28.13
N TYR A 212 -57.91 25.40 29.16
CA TYR A 212 -58.80 25.28 30.31
C TYR A 212 -58.86 26.55 31.15
N ILE A 213 -57.74 27.24 31.35
CA ILE A 213 -57.67 28.54 32.02
C ILE A 213 -58.50 29.57 31.23
N GLY A 214 -58.32 29.64 29.90
CA GLY A 214 -59.13 30.51 29.05
C GLY A 214 -60.64 30.23 29.15
N ALA A 215 -61.03 28.95 29.18
CA ALA A 215 -62.43 28.56 29.35
C ALA A 215 -62.99 28.92 30.75
N ALA A 216 -62.19 28.81 31.81
CA ALA A 216 -62.59 29.19 33.17
C ALA A 216 -62.79 30.71 33.30
N ILE A 217 -61.95 31.51 32.64
CA ILE A 217 -62.08 32.97 32.55
C ILE A 217 -63.41 33.33 31.87
N VAL A 218 -63.72 32.73 30.72
CA VAL A 218 -64.98 32.99 29.99
C VAL A 218 -66.22 32.62 30.81
N LYS A 219 -66.14 31.54 31.61
CA LYS A 219 -67.25 31.06 32.46
C LYS A 219 -67.35 31.76 33.81
N ASN A 220 -66.40 32.65 34.14
CA ASN A 220 -66.27 33.29 35.45
C ASN A 220 -66.20 32.31 36.64
N ASP A 221 -65.59 31.14 36.44
CA ASP A 221 -65.40 30.13 37.49
C ASP A 221 -64.08 30.39 38.22
N GLN A 222 -64.15 31.25 39.25
CA GLN A 222 -62.99 31.67 40.04
C GLN A 222 -62.32 30.51 40.80
N ARG A 223 -63.08 29.47 41.14
CA ARG A 223 -62.54 28.29 41.84
C ARG A 223 -61.71 27.44 40.89
N ALA A 224 -62.26 27.13 39.72
CA ALA A 224 -61.54 26.36 38.70
C ALA A 224 -60.31 27.12 38.20
N LEU A 225 -60.41 28.45 38.02
CA LEU A 225 -59.29 29.29 37.62
C LEU A 225 -58.11 29.17 38.59
N LYS A 226 -58.35 29.39 39.89
CA LYS A 226 -57.31 29.30 40.92
C LYS A 226 -56.66 27.91 40.98
N GLU A 227 -57.48 26.85 40.91
CA GLU A 227 -56.97 25.47 40.94
C GLU A 227 -56.13 25.12 39.70
N LEU A 228 -56.52 25.60 38.52
CA LEU A 228 -55.77 25.41 37.28
C LEU A 228 -54.47 26.21 37.26
N GLU A 229 -54.48 27.45 37.74
CA GLU A 229 -53.27 28.29 37.87
C GLU A 229 -52.25 27.68 38.84
N GLU A 230 -52.69 27.20 40.02
CA GLU A 230 -51.80 26.54 40.99
C GLU A 230 -51.16 25.27 40.41
N ARG A 231 -51.92 24.44 39.69
CA ARG A 231 -51.41 23.23 39.02
C ARG A 231 -50.47 23.57 37.86
N PHE A 232 -50.80 24.60 37.08
CA PHE A 232 -49.99 25.03 35.93
C PHE A 232 -48.68 25.70 36.37
N ALA A 233 -48.67 26.43 37.48
CA ALA A 233 -47.45 27.00 38.05
C ALA A 233 -46.44 25.91 38.41
N GLY A 234 -46.87 24.84 39.07
CA GLY A 234 -46.01 23.69 39.38
C GLY A 234 -45.48 22.97 38.13
N LEU A 235 -46.29 22.90 37.06
CA LEU A 235 -45.88 22.35 35.77
C LEU A 235 -44.83 23.24 35.07
N SER A 236 -45.02 24.57 35.12
CA SER A 236 -44.18 25.56 34.44
C SER A 236 -42.76 25.61 34.99
N GLU A 237 -42.57 25.39 36.30
CA GLU A 237 -41.23 25.31 36.91
C GLU A 237 -40.41 24.11 36.42
N ILE A 238 -41.07 23.02 36.02
CA ILE A 238 -40.43 21.75 35.61
C ILE A 238 -40.31 21.64 34.07
N GLY A 239 -41.13 22.38 33.33
CA GLY A 239 -41.24 22.28 31.87
C GLY A 239 -39.95 22.52 31.09
N GLY A 240 -39.21 23.57 31.46
CA GLY A 240 -37.94 23.91 30.80
C GLY A 240 -36.91 22.78 30.90
N PRO A 241 -36.55 22.33 32.12
CA PRO A 241 -35.68 21.16 32.30
C PRO A 241 -36.19 19.88 31.62
N TYR A 242 -37.50 19.65 31.63
CA TYR A 242 -38.11 18.48 30.96
C TYR A 242 -37.84 18.47 29.45
N ILE A 243 -38.10 19.58 28.76
CA ILE A 243 -37.89 19.69 27.31
C ILE A 243 -36.41 19.43 26.98
N VAL A 244 -35.49 20.10 27.69
CA VAL A 244 -34.05 19.96 27.44
C VAL A 244 -33.59 18.51 27.62
N LEU A 245 -34.00 17.85 28.70
CA LEU A 245 -33.63 16.45 28.96
C LEU A 245 -34.24 15.50 27.91
N SER A 246 -35.50 15.69 27.55
CA SER A 246 -36.17 14.89 26.51
C SER A 246 -35.44 14.97 25.17
N GLU A 247 -35.11 16.19 24.73
CA GLU A 247 -34.31 16.40 23.52
C GLU A 247 -32.93 15.76 23.62
N GLN A 248 -32.26 15.87 24.75
CA GLN A 248 -30.94 15.27 24.95
C GLN A 248 -31.01 13.74 24.88
N VAL A 249 -32.00 13.10 25.52
CA VAL A 249 -32.21 11.65 25.43
C VAL A 249 -32.36 11.21 23.97
N ILE A 250 -33.15 11.93 23.18
CA ILE A 250 -33.31 11.65 21.75
C ILE A 250 -31.98 11.80 21.01
N LYS A 251 -31.28 12.93 21.18
CA LYS A 251 -29.98 13.21 20.52
C LYS A 251 -28.93 12.14 20.86
N TRP A 252 -28.83 11.73 22.12
CA TRP A 252 -27.90 10.69 22.56
C TRP A 252 -28.29 9.30 22.05
N SER A 253 -29.59 8.98 21.97
CA SER A 253 -30.06 7.74 21.35
C SER A 253 -29.65 7.65 19.87
N TRP A 254 -29.83 8.74 19.12
CA TRP A 254 -29.34 8.84 17.74
C TRP A 254 -27.82 8.67 17.63
N ARG A 255 -27.06 9.32 18.52
CA ARG A 255 -25.60 9.18 18.57
C ARG A 255 -25.15 7.74 18.81
N ILE A 256 -25.80 7.02 19.71
CA ILE A 256 -25.50 5.60 19.96
C ILE A 256 -25.75 4.76 18.71
N ASN A 257 -26.86 4.99 18.02
CA ASN A 257 -27.16 4.26 16.78
C ASN A 257 -26.13 4.56 15.67
N GLU A 258 -25.71 5.81 15.54
CA GLU A 258 -24.64 6.21 14.61
C GLU A 258 -23.32 5.49 14.93
N LEU A 259 -22.92 5.47 16.20
CA LEU A 259 -21.70 4.80 16.64
C LEU A 259 -21.77 3.28 16.44
N ARG A 260 -22.92 2.64 16.69
CA ARG A 260 -23.14 1.22 16.41
C ARG A 260 -22.98 0.92 14.92
N ALA A 261 -23.62 1.71 14.05
CA ALA A 261 -23.50 1.54 12.62
C ALA A 261 -22.04 1.64 12.14
N LYS A 262 -21.29 2.62 12.65
CA LYS A 262 -19.84 2.76 12.36
C LYS A 262 -19.03 1.57 12.85
N ARG A 263 -19.32 1.08 14.06
CA ARG A 263 -18.64 -0.09 14.64
C ARG A 263 -18.91 -1.35 13.82
N ASP A 264 -20.16 -1.56 13.41
CA ASP A 264 -20.54 -2.73 12.62
C ASP A 264 -19.90 -2.69 11.22
N LEU A 265 -19.75 -1.50 10.63
CA LEU A 265 -18.97 -1.30 9.41
C LEU A 265 -17.49 -1.67 9.59
N VAL A 266 -16.85 -1.25 10.69
CA VAL A 266 -15.45 -1.59 10.99
C VAL A 266 -15.27 -3.10 11.17
N ARG A 267 -16.21 -3.77 11.84
CA ARG A 267 -16.21 -5.23 12.00
C ARG A 267 -16.35 -5.96 10.66
N ALA A 268 -17.27 -5.51 9.80
CA ALA A 268 -17.42 -6.08 8.47
C ALA A 268 -16.13 -5.93 7.64
N GLU A 269 -15.41 -4.80 7.77
CA GLU A 269 -14.14 -4.59 7.09
C GLU A 269 -13.01 -5.48 7.64
N LEU A 270 -12.97 -5.74 8.96
CA LEU A 270 -12.01 -6.69 9.56
C LEU A 270 -12.22 -8.13 9.07
N ASP A 271 -13.47 -8.51 8.77
CA ASP A 271 -13.80 -9.84 8.25
C ASP A 271 -13.65 -9.95 6.72
N SER A 272 -13.43 -8.82 6.05
CA SER A 272 -13.33 -8.75 4.59
C SER A 272 -12.08 -9.45 4.05
N ARG A 273 -12.23 -10.16 2.94
CA ARG A 273 -11.15 -10.88 2.23
C ARG A 273 -10.86 -10.31 0.84
N VAL A 274 -11.25 -9.08 0.60
CA VAL A 274 -11.07 -8.44 -0.71
C VAL A 274 -9.57 -8.22 -0.96
N PRO A 275 -9.04 -8.58 -2.14
CA PRO A 275 -7.63 -8.36 -2.48
C PRO A 275 -7.34 -6.87 -2.71
N PHE A 276 -6.09 -6.45 -2.45
CA PHE A 276 -5.61 -5.07 -2.71
C PHE A 276 -4.91 -4.93 -4.07
N LYS A 277 -4.83 -6.03 -4.81
CA LYS A 277 -4.26 -6.09 -6.15
C LYS A 277 -4.95 -7.12 -7.02
N PHE A 278 -4.87 -6.94 -8.33
CA PHE A 278 -5.15 -7.98 -9.31
C PHE A 278 -3.85 -8.46 -9.94
N VAL A 279 -3.69 -9.78 -10.05
CA VAL A 279 -2.57 -10.40 -10.76
C VAL A 279 -3.07 -10.83 -12.12
N VAL A 280 -2.50 -10.26 -13.19
CA VAL A 280 -2.86 -10.67 -14.56
C VAL A 280 -2.09 -11.93 -14.92
N ASP A 281 -0.77 -11.86 -14.82
CA ASP A 281 0.12 -12.98 -15.12
C ASP A 281 1.01 -13.27 -13.91
N ARG A 282 1.01 -14.55 -13.50
CA ARG A 282 1.95 -15.10 -12.52
C ARG A 282 3.30 -15.33 -13.20
N ALA A 283 4.38 -15.20 -12.44
CA ALA A 283 5.72 -15.45 -12.95
C ALA A 283 5.86 -16.91 -13.35
N GLN A 284 6.38 -17.11 -14.55
CA GLN A 284 6.68 -18.42 -15.11
C GLN A 284 8.17 -18.74 -14.94
N VAL A 285 8.48 -20.04 -14.89
CA VAL A 285 9.84 -20.55 -14.92
C VAL A 285 10.37 -20.38 -16.34
N MET A 286 11.48 -19.67 -16.49
CA MET A 286 12.05 -19.39 -17.80
C MET A 286 13.10 -20.42 -18.21
N ASP A 287 12.95 -20.94 -19.43
CA ASP A 287 13.89 -21.91 -20.01
C ASP A 287 15.18 -21.27 -20.53
N LYS A 288 15.17 -19.94 -20.75
CA LYS A 288 16.27 -19.20 -21.35
C LYS A 288 16.87 -18.20 -20.36
N PRO A 289 18.21 -18.17 -20.18
CA PRO A 289 18.85 -17.17 -19.34
C PRO A 289 18.73 -15.77 -19.96
N ALA A 290 18.47 -14.78 -19.12
CA ALA A 290 18.39 -13.37 -19.49
C ALA A 290 19.77 -12.74 -19.65
N ARG A 291 20.73 -13.11 -18.79
CA ARG A 291 22.12 -12.64 -18.84
C ARG A 291 23.11 -13.77 -18.49
N PRO A 292 24.34 -13.74 -19.03
CA PRO A 292 24.83 -12.80 -20.04
C PRO A 292 24.33 -13.15 -21.45
N ILE A 293 24.15 -12.12 -22.29
CA ILE A 293 23.90 -12.31 -23.72
C ILE A 293 25.20 -12.76 -24.38
N ARG A 294 25.44 -14.07 -24.46
CA ARG A 294 26.74 -14.66 -24.84
C ARG A 294 27.35 -14.08 -26.12
N TRP A 295 26.56 -13.90 -27.18
CA TRP A 295 27.06 -13.33 -28.44
C TRP A 295 27.52 -11.88 -28.29
N LEU A 296 26.87 -11.11 -27.41
CA LEU A 296 27.21 -9.72 -27.16
C LEU A 296 28.54 -9.62 -26.40
N VAL A 297 28.77 -10.49 -25.42
CA VAL A 297 30.05 -10.57 -24.69
C VAL A 297 31.20 -10.89 -25.64
N VAL A 298 31.01 -11.85 -26.54
CA VAL A 298 32.01 -12.21 -27.56
C VAL A 298 32.27 -11.04 -28.52
N LEU A 299 31.22 -10.34 -28.96
CA LEU A 299 31.34 -9.18 -29.84
C LEU A 299 32.10 -8.03 -29.16
N ILE A 300 31.80 -7.74 -27.89
CA ILE A 300 32.52 -6.74 -27.10
C ILE A 300 33.99 -7.17 -26.94
N GLY A 301 34.27 -8.43 -26.60
CA GLY A 301 35.63 -8.94 -26.51
C GLY A 301 36.42 -8.80 -27.81
N GLY A 302 35.78 -9.10 -28.96
CA GLY A 302 36.37 -8.90 -30.28
C GLY A 302 36.64 -7.43 -30.62
N LEU A 303 35.68 -6.53 -30.35
CA LEU A 303 35.86 -5.09 -30.56
C LEU A 303 36.95 -4.50 -29.66
N SER A 304 36.97 -4.87 -28.38
CA SER A 304 38.02 -4.49 -27.43
C SER A 304 39.38 -4.98 -27.90
N GLY A 305 39.48 -6.23 -28.38
CA GLY A 305 40.70 -6.77 -28.98
C GLY A 305 41.15 -5.98 -30.22
N LEU A 306 40.23 -5.63 -31.11
CA LEU A 306 40.51 -4.85 -32.31
C LEU A 306 41.01 -3.43 -31.96
N ILE A 307 40.36 -2.74 -31.04
CA ILE A 307 40.76 -1.42 -30.56
C ILE A 307 42.16 -1.50 -29.93
N LEU A 308 42.39 -2.48 -29.06
CA LEU A 308 43.68 -2.68 -28.41
C LEU A 308 44.79 -2.97 -29.42
N ALA A 309 44.50 -3.73 -30.47
CA ALA A 309 45.44 -3.99 -31.56
C ALA A 309 45.82 -2.71 -32.32
N LEU A 310 44.84 -1.84 -32.62
CA LEU A 310 45.08 -0.56 -33.26
C LEU A 310 45.91 0.38 -32.36
N CYS A 311 45.61 0.42 -31.06
CA CYS A 311 46.39 1.19 -30.09
C CYS A 311 47.84 0.72 -30.00
N LEU A 312 48.08 -0.60 -29.87
CA LEU A 312 49.42 -1.18 -29.85
C LEU A 312 50.22 -0.82 -31.11
N LEU A 313 49.56 -0.84 -32.26
CA LEU A 313 50.17 -0.54 -33.55
C LEU A 313 50.52 0.96 -33.68
N ILE A 314 49.70 1.86 -33.13
CA ILE A 314 50.03 3.30 -33.02
C ILE A 314 51.21 3.53 -32.06
N ILE A 315 51.24 2.83 -30.92
CA ILE A 315 52.36 2.95 -29.97
C ILE A 315 53.66 2.44 -30.59
N GLN A 316 53.62 1.28 -31.25
CA GLN A 316 54.79 0.69 -31.91
C GLN A 316 55.33 1.59 -33.03
N THR A 317 54.45 2.21 -33.83
CA THR A 317 54.89 3.18 -34.85
C THR A 317 55.56 4.40 -34.23
N ASN A 318 55.00 4.98 -33.19
CA ASN A 318 55.60 6.14 -32.52
C ASN A 318 56.94 5.81 -31.85
N LEU A 319 57.05 4.65 -31.19
CA LEU A 319 58.32 4.18 -30.59
C LEU A 319 59.40 3.95 -31.65
N SER A 320 59.06 3.30 -32.76
CA SER A 320 60.01 3.05 -33.86
C SER A 320 60.54 4.33 -34.52
N LYS A 321 59.72 5.40 -34.54
CA LYS A 321 60.17 6.72 -35.00
C LYS A 321 61.15 7.37 -34.04
N LEU A 322 60.87 7.31 -32.73
CA LEU A 322 61.75 7.87 -31.70
C LEU A 322 63.12 7.19 -31.67
N SER A 323 63.16 5.86 -31.81
CA SER A 323 64.43 5.12 -31.90
C SER A 323 65.22 5.45 -33.17
N SER A 324 64.55 5.72 -34.29
CA SER A 324 65.21 6.14 -35.53
C SER A 324 65.76 7.58 -35.51
N GLN A 325 65.25 8.44 -34.61
CA GLN A 325 65.74 9.81 -34.43
C GLN A 325 66.93 9.92 -33.47
N HIS A 326 67.07 9.03 -32.49
CA HIS A 326 68.23 9.00 -31.56
C HIS A 326 69.40 8.13 -32.05
N GLY A 327 69.25 7.41 -33.17
CA GLY A 327 70.30 6.58 -33.78
C GLY A 327 71.14 7.30 -34.84
N ARG A 328 71.27 8.63 -34.78
CA ARG A 328 72.16 9.44 -35.62
C ARG A 328 73.11 10.27 -34.79
#